data_AF-A0A367QT97-F1
#
_entry.id   AF-A0A367QT97-F1
#
_cell.length_a   1.000
_cell.length_b   1.000
_cell.length_c   1.000
_cell.angle_alpha   90.00
_cell.angle_beta   90.00
_cell.angle_gamma   90.00
#
_symmetry.space_group_name_H-M   'P 1'
#
loop_
_entity.id
_entity.type
_entity.pdbx_description
1 polymer ?
#
loop_
_entity_poly.entity_id
_entity_poly.type
_entity_poly.pdbx_seq_one_letter_code
_entity_poly.pdbx_strand_id
1 'polypeptide(L)' 'MPYKQINDLPDSVKNNLPKHAQEIFQAAFNNAEEEYGEEERAFRVAWSAVKRDYEKGDDGHWHKKPEDITQYSSDKAEN' A
#
# COMPACT_ATOMS: atom_id res chain seq x y z
N MET A 1 3.41 6.83 16.56
CA MET A 1 2.97 5.62 17.26
C MET A 1 2.50 4.63 16.21
N PRO A 2 2.90 3.35 16.27
CA PRO A 2 2.53 2.40 15.23
C PRO A 2 1.04 2.09 15.28
N TYR A 3 0.42 1.96 14.12
CA TYR A 3 -0.98 1.57 14.00
C TYR A 3 -1.11 0.08 14.29
N LYS A 4 -1.94 -0.30 15.27
CA LYS A 4 -2.12 -1.70 15.67
C LYS A 4 -3.11 -2.43 14.76
N GLN A 5 -4.12 -1.71 14.28
CA GLN A 5 -5.10 -2.24 13.34
C GLN A 5 -5.36 -1.26 12.20
N ILE A 6 -5.82 -1.78 11.06
CA ILE A 6 -6.28 -0.95 9.93
C ILE A 6 -7.40 0.03 10.31
N ASN A 7 -8.16 -0.28 11.37
CA ASN A 7 -9.22 0.58 11.90
C ASN A 7 -8.70 1.82 12.63
N ASP A 8 -7.44 1.79 13.09
CA ASP A 8 -6.78 2.91 13.75
C ASP A 8 -6.24 3.94 12.74
N LEU A 9 -6.26 3.61 11.45
CA LEU A 9 -5.83 4.51 10.38
C LEU A 9 -6.74 5.74 10.30
N PRO A 10 -6.24 6.87 9.77
CA PRO A 10 -7.04 8.06 9.54
C PRO A 10 -8.28 7.76 8.67
N ASP A 11 -9.41 8.40 8.95
CA ASP A 11 -10.65 8.18 8.19
C ASP A 11 -10.49 8.50 6.70
N SER A 12 -9.62 9.46 6.35
CA SER A 12 -9.25 9.75 4.97
C SER A 12 -8.56 8.57 4.26
N VAL A 13 -7.86 7.72 5.00
CA VAL A 13 -7.24 6.50 4.47
C VAL A 13 -8.32 5.43 4.36
N LYS A 14 -9.04 5.14 5.45
CA LYS A 14 -10.04 4.05 5.50
C LYS A 14 -11.18 4.22 4.50
N ASN A 15 -11.66 5.45 4.29
CA ASN A 15 -12.79 5.72 3.40
C ASN A 15 -12.41 5.70 1.91
N ASN A 16 -11.14 5.91 1.58
CA ASN A 16 -10.69 6.00 0.18
C ASN A 16 -9.94 4.74 -0.29
N LEU A 17 -9.43 3.93 0.65
CA LEU A 17 -8.62 2.76 0.35
C LEU A 17 -9.38 1.45 0.57
N PRO A 18 -9.29 0.48 -0.35
CA PRO A 18 -9.76 -0.88 -0.11
C PRO A 18 -9.02 -1.51 1.07
N LYS A 19 -9.64 -2.50 1.72
CA LYS A 19 -9.07 -3.19 2.90
C LYS A 19 -7.61 -3.61 2.70
N HIS A 20 -7.29 -4.22 1.57
CA HIS A 20 -5.93 -4.69 1.31
C HIS A 20 -4.91 -3.54 1.16
N ALA A 21 -5.32 -2.40 0.60
CA ALA A 21 -4.47 -1.22 0.53
C ALA A 21 -4.24 -0.59 1.92
N GLN A 22 -5.22 -0.69 2.83
CA GLN A 22 -5.06 -0.28 4.23
C GLN A 22 -4.03 -1.14 4.96
N GLU A 23 -4.01 -2.45 4.70
CA GLU A 23 -3.02 -3.39 5.26
C GLU A 23 -1.60 -3.04 4.78
N ILE A 24 -1.43 -2.76 3.48
CA ILE A 24 -0.14 -2.31 2.92
C ILE A 24 0.30 -1.00 3.56
N PHE A 25 -0.61 -0.03 3.67
CA PHE A 25 -0.33 1.25 4.31
C PHE A 25 0.15 1.07 5.75
N GLN A 26 -0.57 0.28 6.54
CA GLN A 26 -0.24 0.01 7.94
C GLN A 26 1.15 -0.62 8.08
N ALA A 27 1.43 -1.67 7.30
CA ALA A 27 2.71 -2.38 7.36
C ALA A 27 3.89 -1.46 6.98
N ALA A 28 3.74 -0.72 5.88
CA ALA A 28 4.77 0.20 5.41
C ALA A 28 4.98 1.38 6.37
N PHE A 29 3.91 1.90 6.97
CA PHE A 29 4.01 2.97 7.98
C PHE A 29 4.75 2.48 9.22
N ASN A 30 4.34 1.35 9.79
CA ASN A 30 4.94 0.82 11.01
C ASN A 30 6.44 0.51 10.81
N ASN A 31 6.80 -0.06 9.66
CA ASN A 31 8.19 -0.34 9.32
C ASN A 31 9.03 0.94 9.16
N ALA A 32 8.49 1.95 8.47
CA ALA A 32 9.19 3.22 8.28
C ALA A 32 9.26 4.07 9.56
N GLU A 33 8.26 3.99 10.44
CA GLU A 33 8.32 4.63 11.75
C GLU A 33 9.38 3.97 12.64
N GLU A 34 9.47 2.64 12.62
CA GLU A 34 10.51 1.88 13.33
C GLU A 34 11.92 2.24 12.83
N GLU A 35 12.08 2.39 11.51
CA GLU A 35 13.38 2.68 10.90
C GLU A 35 13.82 4.14 11.10
N TYR A 36 12.90 5.10 10.90
CA TYR A 36 13.25 6.52 10.83
C TYR A 36 12.81 7.33 12.05
N GLY A 37 11.85 6.86 12.85
CA GLY A 37 11.28 7.62 13.97
C GLY A 37 10.55 8.91 13.57
N GLU A 38 10.35 9.13 12.26
CA GLU A 38 9.77 10.35 11.69
C GLU A 38 8.41 10.03 11.06
N GLU A 39 7.34 10.49 11.70
CA GLU A 39 5.97 10.24 11.26
C GLU A 39 5.70 10.74 9.83
N GLU A 40 6.13 11.96 9.48
CA GLU A 40 5.96 12.48 8.12
C GLU A 40 6.64 11.60 7.06
N ARG A 41 7.83 11.08 7.37
CA ARG A 41 8.57 10.20 6.48
C ARG A 41 7.86 8.86 6.35
N ALA A 42 7.39 8.30 7.46
CA ALA A 42 6.60 7.07 7.47
C ALA A 42 5.32 7.21 6.63
N PHE A 43 4.61 8.34 6.73
CA PHE A 43 3.46 8.64 5.87
C PHE A 43 3.82 8.65 4.39
N ARG A 44 4.93 9.30 4.00
CA ARG A 44 5.39 9.33 2.61
C ARG A 44 5.71 7.93 2.08
N VAL A 45 6.37 7.10 2.89
CA VAL A 45 6.72 5.71 2.54
C VAL A 45 5.45 4.85 2.40
N ALA A 46 4.52 4.95 3.35
CA ALA A 46 3.26 4.21 3.32
C ALA A 46 2.41 4.55 2.07
N TRP A 47 2.27 5.83 1.73
CA TRP A 47 1.60 6.24 0.51
C TRP A 47 2.32 5.79 -0.76
N SER A 48 3.65 5.72 -0.73
CA SER A 48 4.44 5.20 -1.86
C SER A 48 4.19 3.71 -2.05
N ALA A 49 4.10 2.94 -0.95
CA ALA A 49 3.78 1.52 -0.99
C ALA A 49 2.38 1.27 -1.58
N VAL A 50 1.37 2.01 -1.12
CA VAL A 50 0.01 1.95 -1.69
C VAL A 50 0.03 2.27 -3.18
N LYS A 51 0.71 3.35 -3.59
CA LYS A 51 0.82 3.77 -4.99
C LYS A 51 1.50 2.76 -5.91
N ARG A 52 2.23 1.77 -5.37
CA ARG A 52 2.83 0.71 -6.20
C ARG A 52 1.74 -0.20 -6.76
N ASP A 53 0.81 -0.63 -5.92
CA ASP A 53 -0.20 -1.63 -6.26
C ASP A 53 -1.60 -1.03 -6.48
N TYR A 54 -1.80 0.23 -6.09
CA TYR A 54 -3.06 0.95 -6.24
C TYR A 54 -2.86 2.28 -6.97
N GLU A 55 -3.88 2.70 -7.69
CA GLU A 55 -3.97 3.99 -8.35
C GLU A 55 -5.27 4.70 -8.01
N LYS A 56 -5.22 6.03 -7.95
CA LYS A 56 -6.41 6.83 -7.69
C LYS A 56 -7.19 6.95 -9.00
N GLY A 57 -8.43 6.47 -8.99
CA GLY A 57 -9.36 6.61 -10.11
C GLY A 57 -10.00 8.00 -10.17
N ASP A 58 -10.68 8.25 -11.29
CA ASP A 58 -11.41 9.49 -11.53
C ASP A 58 -12.62 9.68 -10.59
N ASP A 59 -13.07 8.60 -9.96
CA ASP A 59 -14.11 8.59 -8.92
C ASP A 59 -13.60 9.07 -7.55
N GLY A 60 -12.30 9.33 -7.42
CA GLY A 60 -11.67 9.73 -6.17
C GLY A 60 -11.25 8.57 -5.28
N HIS A 61 -11.56 7.32 -5.64
CA HIS A 61 -11.22 6.12 -4.89
C HIS A 61 -9.93 5.45 -5.40
N TRP A 62 -9.32 4.61 -4.57
CA TRP A 62 -8.14 3.85 -4.96
C TRP A 62 -8.52 2.47 -5.51
N HIS A 63 -8.07 2.17 -6.73
CA HIS A 63 -8.30 0.91 -7.42
C HIS A 63 -7.01 0.10 -7.51
N LYS A 64 -7.09 -1.22 -7.40
CA LYS A 64 -5.92 -2.09 -7.53
C LYS A 64 -5.46 -2.02 -8.99
N LYS A 65 -4.18 -1.73 -9.18
CA LYS A 65 -3.55 -1.82 -10.50
C LYS A 65 -3.59 -3.27 -10.99
N PRO A 66 -3.70 -3.48 -12.30
CA PRO A 66 -3.51 -4.82 -12.86
C PRO A 66 -2.11 -5.32 -12.44
N GLU A 67 -2.07 -6.46 -11.75
CA GLU A 67 -0.81 -7.13 -11.43
C GLU A 67 -0.12 -7.45 -12.76
N ASP A 68 1.11 -6.98 -12.92
CA ASP A 68 1.90 -7.26 -14.12
C ASP A 68 2.37 -8.72 -14.09
N ILE A 69 1.50 -9.62 -14.55
CA ILE A 69 1.74 -11.06 -14.65
C ILE A 69 2.75 -11.42 -15.77
N THR A 70 3.33 -10.44 -16.47
CA THR A 70 4.22 -10.71 -17.61
C THR A 70 5.57 -11.31 -17.21
N GLN A 71 5.94 -11.29 -15.92
CA GLN A 71 7.19 -11.88 -15.44
C GLN A 71 7.14 -13.41 -15.24
N TYR A 72 5.95 -14.04 -15.27
CA TYR A 72 5.80 -15.48 -14.93
C TYR A 72 5.79 -16.45 -16.13
N SER A 73 5.91 -15.94 -17.36
CA SER A 73 5.74 -16.75 -18.58
C SER A 73 7.03 -17.27 -19.22
N SER A 74 8.21 -17.03 -18.64
CA SER A 74 9.49 -17.46 -19.25
C SER A 74 10.07 -18.79 -18.75
N ASP A 75 9.55 -19.39 -17.67
CA ASP A 75 10.20 -20.57 -17.05
C ASP A 75 9.56 -21.94 -17.40
N LYS A 76 8.67 -22.02 -18.41
CA LYS A 76 7.99 -23.30 -18.77
C LYS A 76 8.09 -23.74 -20.22
N ALA A 77 9.03 -23.21 -20.99
CA ALA A 77 9.25 -23.62 -22.38
C ALA A 77 10.67 -24.17 -22.59
N GLU A 78 11.04 -25.25 -21.89
CA GLU A 78 12.11 -26.16 -22.34
C GLU A 78 12.07 -27.45 -21.51
N ASN A 79 11.24 -28.40 -21.94
CA ASN A 79 11.43 -29.83 -21.67
C ASN A 79 10.87 -30.65 -22.83
#